data_AF-A0A8T3KWD3-F1
#
_entry.id   AF-A0A8T3KWD3-F1
#
_cell.length_a   1.000
_cell.length_b   1.000
_cell.length_c   1.000
_cell.angle_alpha   90.00
_cell.angle_beta   90.00
_cell.angle_gamma   90.00
#
_symmetry.space_group_name_H-M   'P 1'
#
loop_
_entity.id
_entity.type
_entity.pdbx_description
1 polymer ?
#
loop_
_entity_poly.entity_id
_entity_poly.type
_entity_poly.pdbx_seq_one_letter_code
_entity_poly.pdbx_strand_id
1 'polypeptide(L)'
;MFTNGELTALRTGDALPVLGRFCRILLLLFLAQHFIAEYVYSQEIERQQNILIIKSGNATVYGKVISAIEHYFILYCERHPDVCTEVDITSSTPTDLKPEWSRHSDLIITLGTKAATFTRNNGVSKKTIHAMIPMLPNRNSNISDRFFQEADTIYLNQPLERSLRLAKLSTGGGKRIGILIHKNNRPAESILRKSENKLGVTITLAEVVDSKELGSKLGKLLESSDVLLALPDANIHNRKTISNILTSTYRKQVPCCGIFSRLCKGRRHFRCSFHPR
;
A
#
# COMPACT_ATOMS: atom_id res chain seq x y z
N MET A 1 -42.65 -42.16 -87.08
CA MET A 1 -43.46 -43.40 -87.05
C MET A 1 -44.26 -43.36 -85.76
N PHE A 2 -45.53 -42.97 -85.87
CA PHE A 2 -46.50 -43.04 -84.78
C PHE A 2 -46.86 -44.50 -84.52
N THR A 3 -47.11 -44.89 -83.26
CA THR A 3 -48.45 -45.16 -82.70
C THR A 3 -48.40 -45.92 -81.36
N ASN A 4 -49.46 -45.70 -80.56
CA ASN A 4 -49.95 -46.41 -79.37
C ASN A 4 -49.60 -45.68 -78.05
N GLY A 5 -50.51 -44.93 -77.40
CA GLY A 5 -51.87 -45.30 -76.97
C GLY A 5 -51.74 -46.03 -75.63
N GLU A 6 -52.26 -45.62 -74.47
CA GLU A 6 -53.39 -44.78 -74.06
C GLU A 6 -53.11 -44.16 -72.68
N LEU A 7 -53.75 -43.03 -72.37
CA LEU A 7 -53.90 -42.52 -71.00
C LEU A 7 -55.05 -43.26 -70.30
N THR A 8 -54.79 -43.80 -69.10
CA THR A 8 -55.84 -44.06 -68.12
C THR A 8 -55.55 -43.31 -66.83
N ALA A 9 -56.36 -42.28 -66.59
CA ALA A 9 -56.37 -41.49 -65.38
C ALA A 9 -56.98 -42.31 -64.24
N LEU A 10 -56.24 -42.45 -63.13
CA LEU A 10 -56.78 -42.88 -61.84
C LEU A 10 -57.08 -41.64 -61.00
N ARG A 11 -58.35 -41.53 -60.65
CA ARG A 11 -59.02 -40.43 -59.99
C ARG A 11 -58.79 -40.50 -58.47
N THR A 12 -58.84 -39.32 -57.85
CA THR A 12 -59.17 -39.00 -56.45
C THR A 12 -58.15 -39.27 -55.34
N GLY A 13 -57.87 -38.23 -54.55
CA GLY A 13 -57.18 -38.32 -53.27
C GLY A 13 -56.80 -36.96 -52.69
N ASP A 14 -57.78 -36.13 -52.36
CA ASP A 14 -57.60 -34.91 -51.57
C ASP A 14 -56.98 -35.22 -50.20
N ALA A 15 -55.70 -34.86 -49.99
CA ALA A 15 -55.09 -34.85 -48.65
C ALA A 15 -53.77 -34.06 -48.58
N LEU A 16 -53.77 -32.73 -48.78
CA LEU A 16 -52.62 -31.89 -48.39
C LEU A 16 -53.04 -30.48 -47.96
N PRO A 17 -53.24 -30.25 -46.66
CA PRO A 17 -52.76 -28.98 -46.09
C PRO A 17 -52.09 -29.11 -44.71
N VAL A 18 -51.90 -30.32 -44.17
CA VAL A 18 -51.41 -30.50 -42.78
C VAL A 18 -49.87 -30.45 -42.71
N LEU A 19 -49.16 -30.97 -43.72
CA LEU A 19 -47.70 -31.08 -43.71
C LEU A 19 -46.98 -29.72 -43.74
N GLY A 20 -47.54 -28.73 -44.46
CA GLY A 20 -46.98 -27.38 -44.56
C GLY A 20 -47.12 -26.54 -43.28
N ARG A 21 -48.15 -26.81 -42.47
CA ARG A 21 -48.38 -26.11 -41.19
C ARG A 21 -47.40 -26.57 -40.10
N PHE A 22 -47.12 -27.87 -40.04
CA PHE A 22 -46.11 -28.41 -39.12
C PHE A 22 -44.70 -27.90 -39.44
N CYS A 23 -44.35 -27.81 -40.73
CA CYS A 23 -43.04 -27.29 -41.15
C CYS A 23 -42.84 -25.81 -40.77
N ARG A 24 -43.88 -24.97 -40.91
CA ARG A 24 -43.84 -23.56 -40.49
C ARG A 24 -43.75 -23.39 -38.97
N ILE A 25 -44.45 -24.23 -38.19
CA ILE A 25 -44.38 -24.19 -36.72
C ILE A 25 -43.00 -24.65 -36.25
N LEU A 26 -42.43 -25.68 -36.87
CA LEU A 26 -41.08 -26.17 -36.55
C LEU A 26 -40.01 -25.12 -36.89
N LEU A 27 -40.14 -24.43 -38.03
CA LEU A 27 -39.22 -23.35 -38.42
C LEU A 27 -39.32 -22.13 -37.50
N LEU A 28 -40.54 -21.76 -37.09
CA LEU A 28 -40.76 -20.67 -36.12
C LEU A 28 -40.26 -21.04 -34.72
N LEU A 29 -40.40 -22.30 -34.29
CA LEU A 29 -39.81 -22.78 -33.04
C LEU A 29 -38.28 -22.79 -33.11
N PHE A 30 -37.69 -23.16 -34.25
CA PHE A 30 -36.25 -23.16 -34.44
C PHE A 30 -35.68 -21.73 -34.47
N LEU A 31 -36.37 -20.81 -35.14
CA LEU A 31 -36.04 -19.38 -35.13
C LEU A 31 -36.24 -18.75 -33.75
N ALA A 32 -37.31 -19.09 -33.03
CA ALA A 32 -37.50 -18.64 -31.65
C ALA A 32 -36.42 -19.19 -30.70
N GLN A 33 -35.99 -20.44 -30.89
CA GLN A 33 -34.86 -21.00 -30.13
C GLN A 33 -33.54 -20.30 -30.44
N HIS A 34 -33.28 -19.92 -31.69
CA HIS A 34 -32.11 -19.10 -32.03
C HIS A 34 -32.23 -17.67 -31.51
N PHE A 35 -33.40 -17.05 -31.59
CA PHE A 35 -33.62 -15.68 -31.13
C PHE A 35 -33.54 -15.56 -29.60
N ILE A 36 -34.00 -16.58 -28.86
CA ILE A 36 -33.83 -16.65 -27.40
C ILE A 36 -32.38 -16.95 -27.02
N ALA A 37 -31.67 -17.80 -27.78
CA ALA A 37 -30.27 -18.09 -27.53
C ALA A 37 -29.37 -16.85 -27.72
N GLU A 38 -29.71 -15.98 -28.66
CA GLU A 38 -28.97 -14.72 -28.89
C GLU A 38 -29.31 -13.67 -27.82
N TYR A 39 -30.54 -13.66 -27.28
CA TYR A 39 -30.92 -12.76 -26.17
C TYR A 39 -30.29 -13.16 -24.82
N VAL A 40 -30.03 -14.45 -24.62
CA VAL A 40 -29.43 -14.95 -23.36
C VAL A 40 -27.89 -14.78 -23.34
N TYR A 41 -27.27 -14.37 -24.45
CA TYR A 41 -25.81 -14.18 -24.54
C TYR A 41 -25.32 -12.75 -24.19
N SER A 42 -26.15 -11.92 -23.57
CA SER A 42 -25.69 -10.66 -22.94
C SER A 42 -25.71 -10.78 -21.41
N GLN A 43 -25.18 -11.88 -20.86
CA GLN A 43 -24.66 -11.83 -19.50
C GLN A 43 -23.32 -11.08 -19.56
N GLU A 44 -23.39 -9.79 -19.25
CA GLU A 44 -22.26 -9.05 -18.71
C GLU A 44 -21.68 -9.92 -17.57
N ILE A 45 -20.53 -10.55 -17.82
CA ILE A 45 -19.80 -11.25 -16.77
C ILE A 45 -19.42 -10.15 -15.79
N GLU A 46 -20.19 -10.02 -14.71
CA GLU A 46 -19.85 -9.22 -13.54
C GLU A 46 -18.46 -9.68 -13.09
N ARG A 47 -17.45 -8.94 -13.52
CA ARG A 47 -16.06 -9.30 -13.28
C ARG A 47 -15.73 -8.85 -11.86
N GLN A 48 -16.22 -9.60 -10.88
CA GLN A 48 -15.94 -9.37 -9.47
C GLN A 48 -14.43 -9.39 -9.26
N GLN A 49 -13.88 -8.29 -8.74
CA GLN A 49 -12.44 -8.16 -8.50
C GLN A 49 -12.13 -8.61 -7.08
N ASN A 50 -11.27 -9.60 -6.93
CA ASN A 50 -10.89 -10.14 -5.63
C ASN A 50 -9.56 -9.55 -5.17
N ILE A 51 -9.59 -8.73 -4.13
CA ILE A 51 -8.41 -8.12 -3.52
C ILE A 51 -8.12 -8.81 -2.19
N LEU A 52 -6.91 -9.34 -2.06
CA LEU A 52 -6.42 -9.92 -0.81
C LEU A 52 -5.42 -8.98 -0.14
N ILE A 53 -5.75 -8.58 1.09
CA ILE A 53 -4.89 -7.74 1.93
C ILE A 53 -4.18 -8.60 2.98
N ILE A 54 -2.85 -8.68 2.90
CA ILE A 54 -2.04 -9.41 3.89
C ILE A 54 -1.41 -8.40 4.85
N LYS A 55 -1.77 -8.45 6.13
CA LYS A 55 -1.27 -7.53 7.17
C LYS A 55 -0.19 -8.16 8.03
N SER A 56 0.86 -7.40 8.35
CA SER A 56 2.00 -7.88 9.15
C SER A 56 1.66 -8.27 10.60
N GLY A 57 0.46 -7.99 11.08
CA GLY A 57 -0.04 -8.37 12.41
C GLY A 57 -1.39 -7.70 12.73
N ASN A 58 -1.81 -7.76 13.99
CA ASN A 58 -3.14 -7.29 14.44
C ASN A 58 -3.16 -5.86 15.02
N ALA A 59 -2.14 -5.04 14.72
CA ALA A 59 -2.13 -3.65 15.16
C ALA A 59 -3.29 -2.86 14.53
N THR A 60 -3.95 -2.03 15.34
CA THR A 60 -5.15 -1.25 14.92
C THR A 60 -4.90 -0.32 13.74
N VAL A 61 -3.65 0.08 13.51
CA VAL A 61 -3.25 0.88 12.34
C VAL A 61 -3.56 0.18 11.02
N TYR A 62 -3.45 -1.15 10.94
CA TYR A 62 -3.75 -1.88 9.72
C TYR A 62 -5.25 -1.85 9.41
N GLY A 63 -6.10 -2.05 10.43
CA GLY A 63 -7.56 -1.97 10.26
C GLY A 63 -8.00 -0.61 9.72
N LYS A 64 -7.40 0.49 10.22
CA LYS A 64 -7.70 1.84 9.70
C LYS A 64 -7.36 2.02 8.22
N VAL A 65 -6.25 1.42 7.77
CA VAL A 65 -5.85 1.48 6.36
C VAL A 65 -6.78 0.63 5.51
N ILE A 66 -7.13 -0.57 5.97
CA ILE A 66 -8.08 -1.48 5.29
C ILE A 66 -9.43 -0.77 5.11
N SER A 67 -10.01 -0.22 6.17
CA SER A 67 -11.30 0.49 6.08
C SER A 67 -11.24 1.73 5.17
N ALA A 68 -10.09 2.41 5.10
CA ALA A 68 -9.92 3.53 4.17
C ALA A 68 -9.87 3.06 2.71
N ILE A 69 -9.25 1.91 2.44
CA ILE A 69 -9.21 1.28 1.11
C ILE A 69 -10.61 0.81 0.70
N GLU A 70 -11.31 0.10 1.59
CA GLU A 70 -12.70 -0.35 1.38
C GLU A 70 -13.60 0.83 1.03
N HIS A 71 -13.56 1.88 1.86
CA HIS A 71 -14.37 3.08 1.62
C HIS A 71 -14.01 3.79 0.32
N TYR A 72 -12.72 3.82 -0.05
CA TYR A 72 -12.30 4.39 -1.33
C TYR A 72 -12.89 3.63 -2.51
N PHE A 73 -12.83 2.28 -2.50
CA PHE A 73 -13.39 1.47 -3.57
C PHE A 73 -14.90 1.64 -3.68
N ILE A 74 -15.64 1.61 -2.57
CA ILE A 74 -17.09 1.87 -2.56
C ILE A 74 -17.39 3.19 -3.29
N LEU A 75 -16.77 4.29 -2.83
CA LEU A 75 -16.99 5.63 -3.41
C LEU A 75 -16.51 5.78 -4.85
N TYR A 76 -15.51 5.01 -5.26
CA TYR A 76 -14.96 5.03 -6.62
C TYR A 76 -15.89 4.29 -7.58
N CYS A 77 -16.37 3.10 -7.19
CA CYS A 77 -17.22 2.27 -8.04
C CYS A 77 -18.64 2.85 -8.16
N GLU A 78 -19.16 3.51 -7.12
CA GLU A 78 -20.38 4.33 -7.21
C GLU A 78 -20.28 5.45 -8.26
N ARG A 79 -19.09 6.04 -8.44
CA ARG A 79 -18.86 7.14 -9.40
C ARG A 79 -18.49 6.67 -10.80
N HIS A 80 -18.00 5.43 -10.93
CA HIS A 80 -17.47 4.87 -12.17
C HIS A 80 -18.02 3.46 -12.42
N PRO A 81 -19.35 3.30 -12.59
CA PRO A 81 -19.98 2.00 -12.79
C PRO A 81 -19.58 1.34 -14.13
N ASP A 82 -19.08 2.13 -15.08
CA ASP A 82 -18.55 1.70 -16.37
C ASP A 82 -17.16 1.05 -16.27
N VAL A 83 -16.42 1.30 -15.18
CA VAL A 83 -15.03 0.84 -15.00
C VAL A 83 -14.88 -0.12 -13.83
N CYS A 84 -15.70 0.02 -12.78
CA CYS A 84 -15.56 -0.75 -11.56
C CYS A 84 -16.83 -1.57 -11.25
N THR A 85 -16.65 -2.88 -11.15
CA THR A 85 -17.63 -3.84 -10.62
C THR A 85 -17.50 -4.00 -9.10
N GLU A 86 -18.30 -4.89 -8.51
CA GLU A 86 -18.16 -5.30 -7.12
C GLU A 86 -16.72 -5.77 -6.80
N VAL A 87 -16.15 -5.20 -5.73
CA VAL A 87 -14.80 -5.51 -5.25
C VAL A 87 -14.92 -6.25 -3.93
N ASP A 88 -14.51 -7.51 -3.89
CA ASP A 88 -14.40 -8.27 -2.64
C ASP A 88 -13.03 -8.07 -2.02
N ILE A 89 -13.01 -7.61 -0.77
CA ILE A 89 -11.78 -7.34 -0.02
C ILE A 89 -11.69 -8.31 1.15
N THR A 90 -10.75 -9.24 1.06
CA THR A 90 -10.43 -10.15 2.15
C THR A 90 -9.13 -9.72 2.83
N SER A 91 -9.04 -9.90 4.15
CA SER A 91 -7.79 -9.60 4.87
C SER A 91 -7.34 -10.75 5.75
N SER A 92 -6.03 -11.01 5.78
CA SER A 92 -5.45 -12.08 6.59
C SER A 92 -4.06 -11.71 7.12
N THR A 93 -3.59 -12.44 8.12
CA THR A 93 -2.20 -12.40 8.55
C THR A 93 -1.40 -13.48 7.81
N PRO A 94 -0.06 -13.36 7.69
CA PRO A 94 0.78 -14.42 7.15
C PRO A 94 0.56 -15.81 7.78
N THR A 95 0.18 -15.86 9.06
CA THR A 95 -0.01 -17.12 9.80
C THR A 95 -1.37 -17.75 9.48
N ASP A 96 -2.39 -16.94 9.23
CA ASP A 96 -3.78 -17.38 9.01
C ASP A 96 -4.13 -17.45 7.51
N LEU A 97 -3.13 -17.32 6.64
CA LEU A 97 -3.35 -17.28 5.20
C LEU A 97 -3.65 -18.67 4.66
N LYS A 98 -4.85 -18.85 4.09
CA LYS A 98 -5.20 -20.08 3.41
C LYS A 98 -4.63 -20.13 1.99
N PRO A 99 -4.12 -21.29 1.53
CA PRO A 99 -3.54 -21.41 0.18
C PRO A 99 -4.50 -21.03 -0.95
N GLU A 100 -5.80 -21.25 -0.78
CA GLU A 100 -6.83 -20.92 -1.77
C GLU A 100 -6.98 -19.42 -2.02
N TRP A 101 -6.77 -18.56 -1.02
CA TRP A 101 -6.95 -17.11 -1.15
C TRP A 101 -5.91 -16.49 -2.07
N SER A 102 -4.68 -17.01 -2.05
CA SER A 102 -3.63 -16.52 -2.95
C SER A 102 -3.88 -16.88 -4.41
N ARG A 103 -4.67 -17.93 -4.69
CA ARG A 103 -4.95 -18.39 -6.07
C ARG A 103 -6.09 -17.64 -6.73
N HIS A 104 -7.11 -17.24 -5.97
CA HIS A 104 -8.31 -16.58 -6.47
C HIS A 104 -8.24 -15.04 -6.47
N SER A 105 -7.16 -14.47 -5.94
CA SER A 105 -6.99 -13.02 -5.91
C SER A 105 -6.48 -12.46 -7.24
N ASP A 106 -7.05 -11.34 -7.67
CA ASP A 106 -6.60 -10.56 -8.83
C ASP A 106 -5.48 -9.57 -8.46
N LEU A 107 -5.53 -9.04 -7.23
CA LEU A 107 -4.56 -8.11 -6.66
C LEU A 107 -4.25 -8.49 -5.22
N ILE A 108 -2.96 -8.43 -4.85
CA ILE A 108 -2.53 -8.62 -3.46
C ILE A 108 -1.93 -7.33 -2.93
N ILE A 109 -2.41 -6.88 -1.78
CA ILE A 109 -1.87 -5.70 -1.09
C ILE A 109 -1.25 -6.16 0.22
N THR A 110 0.06 -5.97 0.38
CA THR A 110 0.71 -6.29 1.66
C THR A 110 0.86 -5.04 2.51
N LEU A 111 0.49 -5.10 3.79
CA LEU A 111 0.67 -4.02 4.75
C LEU A 111 1.81 -4.35 5.73
N GLY A 112 2.92 -3.64 5.58
CA GLY A 112 4.11 -3.75 6.41
C GLY A 112 5.12 -4.80 5.93
N THR A 113 6.33 -4.76 6.51
CA THR A 113 7.48 -5.54 6.04
C THR A 113 7.32 -7.05 6.19
N LYS A 114 6.67 -7.54 7.24
CA LYS A 114 6.47 -8.99 7.44
C LYS A 114 5.56 -9.59 6.38
N ALA A 115 4.47 -8.90 6.04
CA ALA A 115 3.56 -9.32 4.99
C ALA A 115 4.24 -9.33 3.61
N ALA A 116 4.99 -8.27 3.29
CA ALA A 116 5.75 -8.20 2.04
C ALA A 116 6.78 -9.34 1.92
N THR A 117 7.55 -9.61 2.99
CA THR A 117 8.50 -10.74 3.01
C THR A 117 7.82 -12.08 2.84
N PHE A 118 6.64 -12.24 3.47
CA PHE A 118 5.90 -13.49 3.37
C PHE A 118 5.47 -13.75 1.91
N THR A 119 4.88 -12.76 1.23
CA THR A 119 4.47 -12.93 -0.17
C THR A 119 5.64 -13.24 -1.11
N ARG A 120 6.79 -12.60 -0.86
CA ARG A 120 8.01 -12.83 -1.63
C ARG A 120 8.56 -14.23 -1.45
N ASN A 121 8.66 -14.69 -0.20
CA ASN A 121 9.25 -15.99 0.13
C ASN A 121 8.35 -17.16 -0.30
N ASN A 122 7.04 -16.94 -0.40
CA ASN A 122 6.08 -17.94 -0.86
C ASN A 122 5.79 -17.86 -2.37
N GLY A 123 6.56 -17.08 -3.13
CA GLY A 123 6.49 -17.08 -4.60
C GLY A 123 5.14 -16.63 -5.16
N VAL A 124 4.46 -15.70 -4.48
CA VAL A 124 3.20 -15.14 -4.98
C VAL A 124 3.47 -14.39 -6.29
N SER A 125 2.99 -14.94 -7.41
CA SER A 125 3.27 -14.44 -8.77
C SER A 125 2.25 -13.42 -9.30
N LYS A 126 1.20 -13.14 -8.52
CA LYS A 126 0.15 -12.16 -8.87
C LYS A 126 0.65 -10.73 -8.68
N LYS A 127 -0.03 -9.77 -9.32
CA LYS A 127 0.22 -8.34 -9.14
C LYS A 127 0.14 -8.00 -7.65
N THR A 128 1.24 -7.50 -7.10
CA THR A 128 1.37 -7.26 -5.65
C THR A 128 1.82 -5.83 -5.40
N ILE A 129 1.09 -5.12 -4.54
CA ILE A 129 1.45 -3.78 -4.07
C ILE A 129 1.89 -3.88 -2.60
N HIS A 130 3.08 -3.39 -2.31
CA HIS A 130 3.61 -3.35 -0.95
C HIS A 130 3.39 -1.98 -0.33
N ALA A 131 2.58 -1.87 0.72
CA ALA A 131 2.32 -0.61 1.41
C ALA A 131 2.77 -0.65 2.87
N MET A 132 2.86 0.53 3.49
CA MET A 132 3.35 0.71 4.86
C MET A 132 4.77 0.18 5.07
N ILE A 133 5.61 0.25 4.03
CA ILE A 133 7.01 -0.17 4.08
C ILE A 133 7.87 0.99 4.59
N PRO A 134 8.61 0.85 5.69
CA PRO A 134 9.56 1.88 6.11
C PRO A 134 10.66 2.04 5.05
N MET A 135 10.93 3.27 4.62
CA MET A 135 12.01 3.60 3.67
C MET A 135 13.42 3.43 4.25
N LEU A 136 13.54 3.23 5.56
CA LEU A 136 14.83 2.95 6.21
C LEU A 136 14.95 1.45 6.44
N PRO A 137 16.03 0.80 5.97
CA PRO A 137 16.22 -0.62 6.16
C PRO A 137 16.32 -0.94 7.64
N ASN A 138 15.41 -1.78 8.12
CA ASN A 138 15.59 -2.42 9.42
C ASN A 138 16.67 -3.51 9.22
N ARG A 139 17.73 -3.51 10.02
CA ARG A 139 18.77 -4.56 9.94
C ARG A 139 18.21 -5.98 10.11
N ASN A 140 17.05 -6.12 10.77
CA ASN A 140 16.37 -7.40 10.94
C ASN A 140 15.49 -7.80 9.75
N SER A 141 15.30 -6.92 8.76
CA SER A 141 14.68 -7.28 7.50
C SER A 141 15.78 -7.52 6.47
N ASN A 142 16.02 -8.78 6.12
CA ASN A 142 16.87 -9.22 5.01
C ASN A 142 16.35 -8.77 3.62
N ILE A 143 15.48 -7.77 3.58
CA ILE A 143 14.89 -7.29 2.35
C ILE A 143 15.91 -6.34 1.74
N SER A 144 16.50 -6.75 0.62
CA SER A 144 17.30 -5.84 -0.17
C SER A 144 16.42 -4.68 -0.61
N ASP A 145 16.92 -3.45 -0.47
CA ASP A 145 16.22 -2.26 -0.99
C ASP A 145 15.80 -2.46 -2.46
N ARG A 146 16.57 -3.25 -3.23
CA ARG A 146 16.24 -3.65 -4.62
C ARG A 146 14.86 -4.30 -4.75
N PHE A 147 14.46 -5.18 -3.82
CA PHE A 147 13.16 -5.84 -3.90
C PHE A 147 12.01 -4.83 -3.88
N PHE A 148 12.06 -3.86 -2.97
CA PHE A 148 11.06 -2.82 -2.89
C PHE A 148 11.22 -1.72 -3.96
N GLN A 149 12.41 -1.59 -4.55
CA GLN A 149 12.62 -0.69 -5.70
C GLN A 149 12.08 -1.27 -7.00
N GLU A 150 12.10 -2.59 -7.17
CA GLU A 150 11.60 -3.31 -8.35
C GLU A 150 10.10 -3.63 -8.27
N ALA A 151 9.52 -3.66 -7.06
CA ALA A 151 8.11 -3.92 -6.82
C ALA A 151 7.30 -2.63 -6.58
N ASP A 152 6.00 -2.66 -6.90
CA ASP A 152 5.08 -1.55 -6.63
C ASP A 152 4.97 -1.26 -5.12
N THR A 153 5.78 -0.31 -4.62
CA THR A 153 5.95 -0.08 -3.18
C THR A 153 5.57 1.34 -2.75
N ILE A 154 4.68 1.43 -1.76
CA ILE A 154 4.29 2.65 -1.06
C ILE A 154 5.01 2.71 0.29
N TYR A 155 6.00 3.59 0.38
CA TYR A 155 6.80 3.79 1.59
C TYR A 155 6.09 4.67 2.63
N LEU A 156 6.20 4.30 3.92
CA LEU A 156 5.60 5.02 5.05
C LEU A 156 6.40 6.27 5.46
N ASN A 157 7.72 6.19 5.38
CA ASN A 157 8.58 7.21 5.95
C ASN A 157 8.62 8.42 5.00
N GLN A 158 8.37 9.61 5.54
CA GLN A 158 8.75 10.83 4.81
C GLN A 158 10.27 10.76 4.53
N PRO A 159 10.73 11.13 3.32
CA PRO A 159 12.15 11.16 3.01
C PRO A 159 12.92 11.94 4.06
N LEU A 160 14.10 11.47 4.48
CA LEU A 160 14.95 12.15 5.47
C LEU A 160 15.20 13.63 5.09
N GLU A 161 15.26 13.91 3.79
CA GLU A 161 15.34 15.26 3.24
C GLU A 161 14.22 16.20 3.72
N ARG A 162 12.98 15.71 3.85
CA ARG A 162 11.84 16.52 4.32
C ARG A 162 12.00 16.89 5.79
N SER A 163 12.46 15.95 6.62
CA SER A 163 12.76 16.20 8.03
C SER A 163 13.92 17.19 8.21
N LEU A 164 14.95 17.11 7.37
CA LEU A 164 16.06 18.06 7.35
C LEU A 164 15.62 19.46 6.92
N ARG A 165 14.77 19.55 5.88
CA ARG A 165 14.17 20.83 5.46
C ARG A 165 13.34 21.46 6.57
N LEU A 166 12.53 20.65 7.26
CA LEU A 166 11.76 21.12 8.42
C LEU A 166 12.70 21.64 9.52
N ALA A 167 13.74 20.88 9.88
CA ALA A 167 14.70 21.29 10.89
C ALA A 167 15.38 22.63 10.53
N LYS A 168 15.75 22.83 9.27
CA LYS A 168 16.31 24.09 8.76
C LYS A 168 15.32 25.27 8.85
N LEU A 169 14.03 25.03 8.62
CA LEU A 169 13.00 26.06 8.78
C LEU A 169 12.79 26.42 10.25
N SER A 170 12.91 25.45 11.16
CA SER A 170 12.74 25.66 12.60
C SER A 170 13.78 26.56 13.25
N THR A 171 14.95 26.73 12.63
CA THR A 171 16.06 27.54 13.16
C THR A 171 16.07 28.97 12.65
N GLY A 172 15.11 29.38 11.82
CA GLY A 172 15.11 30.72 11.23
C GLY A 172 16.32 31.01 10.33
N GLY A 173 16.94 29.97 9.75
CA GLY A 173 18.11 30.09 8.87
C GLY A 173 19.41 29.45 9.39
N GLY A 174 19.41 28.92 10.62
CA GLY A 174 20.50 28.10 11.14
C GLY A 174 20.78 26.88 10.24
N LYS A 175 22.06 26.60 10.02
CA LYS A 175 22.52 25.55 9.08
C LYS A 175 23.06 24.32 9.79
N ARG A 176 23.27 24.35 11.11
CA ARG A 176 23.89 23.26 11.87
C ARG A 176 22.83 22.36 12.48
N ILE A 177 22.70 21.14 11.98
CA ILE A 177 21.71 20.16 12.42
C ILE A 177 22.43 19.06 13.19
N GLY A 178 22.13 18.93 14.48
CA GLY A 178 22.60 17.84 15.31
C GLY A 178 21.67 16.63 15.20
N ILE A 179 22.23 15.44 15.02
CA ILE A 179 21.46 14.18 14.96
C ILE A 179 22.13 13.12 15.83
N LEU A 180 21.33 12.53 16.72
CA LEU A 180 21.73 11.31 17.44
C LEU A 180 21.40 10.09 16.58
N ILE A 181 22.37 9.21 16.39
CA ILE A 181 22.21 7.99 15.60
C ILE A 181 22.74 6.79 16.36
N HIS A 182 22.03 5.66 16.33
CA HIS A 182 22.54 4.46 16.98
C HIS A 182 23.58 3.80 16.06
N LYS A 183 24.61 3.17 16.63
CA LYS A 183 25.65 2.45 15.87
C LYS A 183 25.11 1.49 14.80
N ASN A 184 23.93 0.92 15.06
CA ASN A 184 23.27 -0.03 14.17
C ASN A 184 22.55 0.60 12.97
N ASN A 185 22.51 1.93 12.85
CA ASN A 185 21.71 2.66 11.85
C ASN A 185 22.56 3.32 10.74
N ARG A 186 23.71 2.71 10.39
CA ARG A 186 24.64 3.19 9.34
C ARG A 186 23.99 3.55 7.98
N PRO A 187 22.93 2.87 7.48
CA PRO A 187 22.30 3.26 6.23
C PRO A 187 21.73 4.68 6.23
N ALA A 188 21.22 5.15 7.39
CA ALA A 188 20.70 6.50 7.52
C ALA A 188 21.82 7.55 7.40
N GLU A 189 23.03 7.26 7.90
CA GLU A 189 24.18 8.17 7.80
C GLU A 189 24.53 8.53 6.36
N SER A 190 24.62 7.55 5.46
CA SER A 190 24.94 7.80 4.04
C SER A 190 23.90 8.72 3.38
N ILE A 191 22.62 8.52 3.67
CA ILE A 191 21.53 9.36 3.14
C ILE A 191 21.59 10.79 3.71
N LEU A 192 21.90 10.92 5.00
CA LEU A 192 22.05 12.23 5.66
C LEU A 192 23.23 13.00 5.06
N ARG A 193 24.39 12.36 4.89
CA ARG A 193 25.58 12.96 4.26
C ARG A 193 25.31 13.45 2.84
N LYS A 194 24.63 12.64 2.01
CA LYS A 194 24.21 13.07 0.66
C LYS A 194 23.28 14.29 0.68
N SER A 195 22.48 14.43 1.74
CA SER A 195 21.51 15.52 1.91
C SER A 195 22.17 16.83 2.37
N GLU A 196 23.36 16.81 2.98
CA GLU A 196 24.09 18.01 3.45
C GLU A 196 24.31 19.00 2.30
N ASN A 197 24.93 18.51 1.22
CA ASN A 197 25.25 19.33 0.04
C ASN A 197 23.99 19.82 -0.67
N LYS A 198 22.98 18.96 -0.81
CA LYS A 198 21.73 19.28 -1.50
C LYS A 198 20.92 20.37 -0.78
N LEU A 199 21.00 20.43 0.55
CA LEU A 199 20.21 21.36 1.38
C LEU A 199 21.02 22.55 1.90
N GLY A 200 22.34 22.55 1.72
CA GLY A 200 23.25 23.58 2.21
C GLY A 200 23.25 23.66 3.74
N VAL A 201 23.30 22.50 4.40
CA VAL A 201 23.30 22.34 5.86
C VAL A 201 24.52 21.55 6.29
N THR A 202 24.99 21.78 7.52
CA THR A 202 26.03 21.00 8.19
C THR A 202 25.37 20.07 9.17
N ILE A 203 25.55 18.76 9.01
CA ILE A 203 25.00 17.73 9.88
C ILE A 203 26.11 17.20 10.80
N THR A 204 25.93 17.38 12.10
CA THR A 204 26.77 16.78 13.12
C THR A 204 26.09 15.49 13.60
N LEU A 205 26.72 14.35 13.35
CA LEU A 205 26.24 13.05 13.84
C LEU A 205 26.94 12.70 15.14
N ALA A 206 26.17 12.35 16.16
CA ALA A 206 26.70 11.74 17.38
C ALA A 206 26.20 10.30 17.49
N GLU A 207 27.11 9.34 17.32
CA GLU A 207 26.81 7.92 17.44
C GLU A 207 26.63 7.54 18.92
N VAL A 208 25.49 6.95 19.28
CA VAL A 208 25.20 6.46 20.64
C VAL A 208 25.15 4.93 20.61
N VAL A 209 25.92 4.29 21.50
CA VAL A 209 25.96 2.82 21.64
C VAL A 209 25.15 2.38 22.86
N ASP A 210 25.21 3.13 23.96
CA ASP A 210 24.45 2.90 25.18
C ASP A 210 23.86 4.20 25.70
N SER A 211 22.70 4.10 26.34
CA SER A 211 22.02 5.11 27.13
C SER A 211 22.92 5.86 28.12
N LYS A 212 23.98 5.21 28.66
CA LYS A 212 24.94 5.85 29.58
C LYS A 212 25.77 6.96 28.93
N GLU A 213 26.13 6.79 27.65
CA GLU A 213 26.92 7.77 26.90
C GLU A 213 26.07 8.90 26.31
N LEU A 214 24.74 8.73 26.32
CA LEU A 214 23.81 9.67 25.70
C LEU A 214 24.00 11.09 26.24
N GLY A 215 24.16 11.25 27.56
CA GLY A 215 24.26 12.57 28.19
C GLY A 215 25.47 13.37 27.72
N SER A 216 26.66 12.76 27.75
CA SER A 216 27.91 13.44 27.35
C SER A 216 27.95 13.73 25.85
N LYS A 217 27.50 12.78 25.02
CA LYS A 217 27.44 12.94 23.56
C LYS A 217 26.40 13.98 23.15
N LEU A 218 25.23 13.98 23.79
CA LEU A 218 24.20 14.98 23.56
C LEU A 218 24.69 16.38 23.95
N GLY A 219 25.37 16.53 25.09
CA GLY A 219 25.91 17.83 25.51
C GLY A 219 26.82 18.46 24.45
N LYS A 220 27.81 17.71 23.97
CA LYS A 220 28.73 18.14 22.91
C LYS A 220 28.01 18.41 21.58
N LEU A 221 27.01 17.59 21.25
CA LEU A 221 26.21 17.76 20.04
C LEU A 221 25.44 19.09 20.07
N LEU A 222 24.79 19.40 21.19
CA LEU A 222 24.00 20.61 21.34
C LEU A 222 24.85 21.89 21.30
N GLU A 223 26.12 21.82 21.70
CA GLU A 223 27.04 22.99 21.63
C GLU A 223 27.41 23.38 20.19
N SER A 224 27.36 22.42 19.26
CA SER A 224 27.73 22.60 17.86
C SER A 224 26.53 22.66 16.90
N SER A 225 25.30 22.68 17.43
CA SER A 225 24.07 22.55 16.63
C SER A 225 23.09 23.69 16.88
N ASP A 226 22.43 24.17 15.83
CA ASP A 226 21.35 25.16 15.90
C ASP A 226 19.99 24.48 16.16
N VAL A 227 19.86 23.20 15.80
CA VAL A 227 18.66 22.38 16.04
C VAL A 227 19.06 20.93 16.24
N LEU A 228 18.36 20.24 17.14
CA LEU A 228 18.42 18.80 17.26
C LEU A 228 17.30 18.17 16.42
N LEU A 229 17.65 17.35 15.43
CA LEU A 229 16.70 16.56 14.66
C LEU A 229 16.65 15.12 15.21
N ALA A 230 15.47 14.71 15.70
CA ALA A 230 15.22 13.37 16.18
C ALA A 230 14.66 12.46 15.10
N LEU A 231 15.43 11.42 14.79
CA LEU A 231 15.05 10.36 13.85
C LEU A 231 14.24 9.27 14.56
N PRO A 232 13.41 8.48 13.84
CA PRO A 232 12.70 7.34 14.42
C PRO A 232 13.65 6.18 14.75
N ASP A 233 14.45 6.33 15.81
CA ASP A 233 15.32 5.28 16.32
C ASP A 233 14.91 4.89 17.74
N ALA A 234 14.29 3.72 17.90
CA ALA A 234 13.79 3.26 19.20
C ALA A 234 14.91 3.00 20.23
N ASN A 235 16.16 2.82 19.80
CA ASN A 235 17.29 2.65 20.71
C ASN A 235 17.67 3.99 21.38
N ILE A 236 17.40 5.11 20.71
CA ILE A 236 17.74 6.46 21.19
C ILE A 236 16.53 7.20 21.70
N HIS A 237 15.40 7.15 21.01
CA HIS A 237 14.19 7.89 21.32
C HIS A 237 13.13 6.96 21.92
N ASN A 238 13.29 6.64 23.20
CA ASN A 238 12.37 5.79 23.96
C ASN A 238 11.98 6.43 25.30
N ARG A 239 11.06 5.78 26.02
CA ARG A 239 10.54 6.31 27.30
C ARG A 239 11.62 6.58 28.35
N LYS A 240 12.76 5.86 28.31
CA LYS A 240 13.85 6.01 29.29
C LYS A 240 14.72 7.22 28.97
N THR A 241 14.99 7.49 27.69
CA THR A 241 15.95 8.52 27.24
C THR A 241 15.31 9.85 26.88
N ILE A 242 14.03 9.86 26.52
CA ILE A 242 13.34 11.05 25.98
C ILE A 242 13.35 12.25 26.93
N SER A 243 13.19 11.99 28.24
CA SER A 243 13.18 13.06 29.25
C SER A 243 14.53 13.77 29.31
N ASN A 244 15.63 13.01 29.24
CA ASN A 244 16.97 13.58 29.29
C ASN A 244 17.26 14.41 28.03
N ILE A 245 16.81 13.95 26.86
CA ILE A 245 16.98 14.68 25.60
C ILE A 245 16.23 16.02 25.63
N LEU A 246 14.96 16.01 26.04
CA LEU A 246 14.13 17.21 26.10
C LEU A 246 14.60 18.20 27.17
N THR A 247 15.03 17.72 28.34
CA THR A 247 15.59 18.60 29.37
C THR A 247 16.91 19.21 28.92
N SER A 248 17.78 18.46 28.25
CA SER A 248 19.08 18.97 27.79
C SER A 248 18.93 20.01 26.67
N THR A 249 18.06 19.75 25.70
CA THR A 249 17.71 20.69 24.62
C THR A 249 17.11 21.98 25.18
N TYR A 250 16.19 21.86 26.15
CA TYR A 250 15.61 23.02 26.84
C TYR A 250 16.68 23.86 27.57
N ARG A 251 17.56 23.21 28.36
CA ARG A 251 18.61 23.92 29.13
C ARG A 251 19.64 24.62 28.23
N LYS A 252 19.96 24.04 27.08
CA LYS A 252 20.89 24.62 26.10
C LYS A 252 20.20 25.57 25.10
N GLN A 253 18.88 25.76 25.21
CA GLN A 253 18.06 26.54 24.28
C GLN A 253 18.20 26.12 22.80
N VAL A 254 18.42 24.84 22.56
CA VAL A 254 18.49 24.28 21.21
C VAL A 254 17.12 23.68 20.87
N PRO A 255 16.41 24.18 19.84
CA PRO A 255 15.13 23.61 19.44
C PRO A 255 15.29 22.15 19.02
N CYS A 256 14.25 21.36 19.28
CA CYS A 256 14.22 19.94 19.00
C CYS A 256 13.05 19.63 18.06
N CYS A 257 13.33 19.06 16.89
CA CYS A 257 12.34 18.77 15.84
C CYS A 257 12.35 17.29 15.47
N GLY A 258 11.21 16.72 15.07
CA GLY A 258 11.11 15.32 14.66
C GLY A 258 9.95 14.55 15.30
N ILE A 259 10.06 13.22 15.37
CA ILE A 259 8.98 12.32 15.79
C ILE A 259 8.81 12.33 17.31
N PHE A 260 8.29 13.44 17.82
CA PHE A 260 7.96 13.61 19.23
C PHE A 260 6.46 13.60 19.47
N SER A 261 5.61 13.78 18.45
CA SER A 261 4.16 13.89 18.64
C SER A 261 3.51 12.65 19.30
N ARG A 262 4.09 11.45 19.09
CA ARG A 262 3.65 10.21 19.79
C ARG A 262 4.23 10.07 21.21
N LEU A 263 5.40 10.63 21.49
CA LEU A 263 6.09 10.52 22.78
C LEU A 263 5.74 11.66 23.75
N CYS A 264 5.49 12.87 23.25
CA CYS A 264 5.12 14.06 24.03
C CYS A 264 3.68 14.03 24.55
N LYS A 265 2.80 13.18 23.97
CA LYS A 265 1.39 13.09 24.37
C LYS A 265 1.18 12.61 25.82
N GLY A 266 2.23 12.10 26.49
CA GLY A 266 2.20 11.66 27.88
C GLY A 266 2.64 12.68 28.93
N ARG A 267 3.15 13.87 28.56
CA ARG A 267 3.60 14.88 29.54
C ARG A 267 3.09 16.27 29.16
N ARG A 268 2.06 16.73 29.87
CA ARG A 268 1.35 18.03 29.69
C ARG A 268 2.22 19.30 29.77
N HIS A 269 3.52 19.20 30.02
CA HIS A 269 4.39 20.34 30.28
C HIS A 269 5.41 20.64 29.16
N PHE A 270 5.63 19.74 28.21
CA PHE A 270 6.49 20.01 27.06
C PHE A 270 5.65 20.51 25.88
N ARG A 271 5.36 21.81 25.85
CA ARG A 271 5.02 22.48 24.59
C ARG A 271 6.29 22.50 23.74
N CYS A 272 6.24 21.88 22.56
CA CYS A 272 7.17 22.21 21.48
C CYS A 272 6.81 23.63 21.00
N SER A 273 7.12 24.63 21.82
CA SER A 273 6.89 26.03 21.46
C SER A 273 8.02 26.47 20.55
N PHE A 274 7.70 26.54 19.26
CA PHE A 274 8.39 27.37 18.30
C PHE A 274 8.19 28.83 18.72
N HIS A 275 9.29 29.53 19.00
CA HIS A 275 9.29 30.98 19.06
C HIS A 275 10.30 31.47 18.03
N PRO A 276 9.86 32.01 16.89
CA PRO A 276 10.77 32.73 16.01
C PRO A 276 11.23 33.99 16.75
N ARG A 277 12.54 34.24 16.76
CA ARG A 277 13.05 35.61 16.95
C ARG A 277 12.97 36.34 15.61
#